data_AF-A0A919UPB0-F1
#
_entry.id   AF-A0A919UPB0-F1
#
_cell.length_a   1.000
_cell.length_b   1.000
_cell.length_c   1.000
_cell.angle_alpha   90.00
_cell.angle_beta   90.00
_cell.angle_gamma   90.00
#
_symmetry.space_group_name_H-M   'P 1'
#
loop_
_entity.id
_entity.type
_entity.pdbx_description
1 polymer ?
#
loop_
_entity_poly.entity_id
_entity_poly.type
_entity_poly.pdbx_seq_one_letter_code
_entity_poly.pdbx_strand_id
1 'polypeptide(L)'
;MPKVSPRGQRIFGRVPTAVNVLGSALLITQIVVGISLATSSDTPEPGPAAVTPPAPPVPPTPPEPEIAEVPTPEPPSPTPSPTLQVERIAEGEIVRLKRYPGQGSAVIGQVRDKKARLTFVELGKPWGRSKPLGTGPIVDGTYTRRQTFVTEEYGPDLDRQWWADIDSYRHTADLTPGDSMYEIVAGFLDARQDGNFPSGTAGVDVASYPVKNGWVIVREMHMPESDAGRKARVELAAVVALDTGSPRPGILWITIPDTHKRLWPDIGRVIRSVRVFTP
;
A
#
# COMPACT_ATOMS: atom_id res chain seq x y z
N MET A 1 -4.41 2.50 -15.01
CA MET A 1 -3.12 1.96 -14.52
C MET A 1 -2.03 2.96 -14.86
N PRO A 2 -1.22 3.42 -13.89
CA PRO A 2 -0.12 4.34 -14.17
C PRO A 2 0.87 3.71 -15.16
N LYS A 3 1.50 4.53 -16.01
CA LYS A 3 2.60 4.10 -16.88
C LYS A 3 3.83 3.83 -16.02
N VAL A 4 3.84 2.68 -15.37
CA VAL A 4 5.08 2.08 -14.86
C VAL A 4 5.99 1.82 -16.06
N SER A 5 7.29 1.99 -15.91
CA SER A 5 8.24 1.61 -16.95
C SER A 5 7.98 0.15 -17.39
N PRO A 6 8.24 -0.23 -18.66
CA PRO A 6 8.03 -1.61 -19.13
C PRO A 6 8.77 -2.67 -18.28
N ARG A 7 9.77 -2.27 -17.49
CA ARG A 7 10.47 -3.11 -16.51
C ARG A 7 9.76 -3.15 -15.15
N GLY A 8 9.23 -2.03 -14.65
CA GLY A 8 8.46 -1.98 -13.40
C GLY A 8 7.16 -2.80 -13.43
N GLN A 9 6.50 -2.88 -14.60
CA GLN A 9 5.33 -3.76 -14.79
C GLN A 9 5.67 -5.26 -14.62
N ARG A 10 6.90 -5.70 -14.92
CA ARG A 10 7.30 -7.10 -14.69
C ARG A 10 7.48 -7.44 -13.22
N ILE A 11 7.82 -6.45 -12.38
CA ILE A 11 8.15 -6.65 -10.97
C ILE A 11 6.87 -6.73 -10.10
N PHE A 12 5.81 -6.00 -10.48
CA PHE A 12 4.55 -5.95 -9.72
C PHE A 12 3.33 -6.60 -10.41
N GLY A 13 3.46 -7.00 -11.69
CA GLY A 13 2.33 -7.48 -12.51
C GLY A 13 1.99 -8.97 -12.42
N ARG A 14 2.66 -9.76 -11.58
CA ARG A 14 2.37 -11.21 -11.46
C ARG A 14 1.54 -11.52 -10.22
N VAL A 15 0.32 -10.99 -10.17
CA VAL A 15 -0.74 -11.67 -9.41
C VAL A 15 -1.33 -12.73 -10.36
N PRO A 16 -1.31 -14.03 -10.02
CA PRO A 16 -1.84 -15.05 -10.90
C PRO A 16 -3.33 -14.78 -11.18
N THR A 17 -3.71 -14.76 -12.46
CA THR A 17 -5.09 -14.50 -12.93
C THR A 17 -6.13 -15.40 -12.22
N ALA A 18 -5.72 -16.60 -11.78
CA ALA A 18 -6.54 -17.52 -11.00
C ALA A 18 -7.05 -16.93 -9.67
N VAL A 19 -6.27 -16.06 -9.01
CA VAL A 19 -6.67 -15.42 -7.73
C VAL A 19 -7.78 -14.40 -7.95
N ASN A 20 -7.74 -13.66 -9.06
CA ASN A 20 -8.79 -12.69 -9.40
C ASN A 20 -10.11 -13.39 -9.80
N VAL A 21 -10.03 -14.54 -10.47
CA VAL A 21 -11.23 -15.33 -10.83
C VAL A 21 -11.87 -15.96 -9.58
N LEU A 22 -11.07 -16.53 -8.67
CA LEU A 22 -11.59 -17.09 -7.42
C LEU A 22 -12.22 -16.02 -6.51
N GLY A 23 -11.58 -14.86 -6.39
CA GLY A 23 -12.11 -13.75 -5.59
C GLY A 23 -13.44 -13.21 -6.15
N SER A 24 -13.56 -13.13 -7.47
CA SER A 24 -14.79 -12.68 -8.14
C SER A 24 -15.95 -13.68 -7.97
N ALA A 25 -15.67 -14.98 -8.05
CA ALA A 25 -16.68 -16.02 -7.83
C ALA A 25 -17.20 -16.04 -6.38
N LEU A 26 -16.32 -15.79 -5.40
CA LEU A 26 -16.69 -15.70 -3.98
C LEU A 26 -17.58 -14.48 -3.68
N LEU A 27 -17.29 -13.34 -4.32
CA LEU A 27 -18.09 -12.13 -4.18
C LEU A 27 -19.52 -12.32 -4.73
N ILE A 28 -19.65 -12.94 -5.92
CA ILE A 28 -20.95 -13.24 -6.53
C ILE A 28 -21.76 -14.21 -5.64
N THR A 29 -21.10 -15.23 -5.10
CA THR A 29 -21.75 -16.21 -4.21
C THR A 29 -22.29 -15.55 -2.93
N GLN A 30 -21.54 -14.60 -2.35
CA GLN A 30 -21.98 -13.87 -1.16
C GLN A 30 -23.18 -12.96 -1.43
N ILE A 31 -23.26 -12.34 -2.61
CA ILE A 31 -24.41 -11.51 -3.00
C ILE A 31 -25.67 -12.37 -3.14
N VAL A 32 -25.57 -13.55 -3.77
CA VAL A 32 -26.71 -14.46 -3.95
C VAL A 32 -27.23 -14.98 -2.61
N VAL A 33 -26.34 -15.39 -1.70
CA VAL A 33 -26.73 -15.88 -0.37
C VAL A 33 -27.32 -14.76 0.51
N GLY A 34 -26.78 -13.54 0.41
CA GLY A 34 -27.30 -12.38 1.13
C GLY A 34 -28.71 -11.98 0.69
N ILE A 35 -29.03 -12.08 -0.60
CA ILE A 35 -30.37 -11.81 -1.13
C ILE A 35 -31.36 -12.90 -0.71
N SER A 36 -30.98 -14.19 -0.71
CA SER A 36 -31.88 -15.27 -0.28
C SER A 36 -32.24 -15.25 1.21
N LEU A 37 -31.34 -14.75 2.08
CA LEU A 37 -31.62 -14.61 3.51
C LEU A 37 -32.49 -13.38 3.84
N ALA A 38 -32.51 -12.36 2.97
CA ALA A 38 -33.32 -11.16 3.17
C ALA A 38 -34.79 -11.32 2.74
N THR A 39 -35.13 -12.37 1.99
CA THR A 39 -36.51 -12.62 1.50
C THR A 39 -37.24 -13.77 2.20
N SER A 40 -36.67 -14.34 3.27
CA SER A 40 -37.26 -15.47 3.99
C SER A 40 -37.87 -14.99 5.31
N SER A 41 -38.96 -14.23 5.24
CA SER A 41 -39.80 -13.90 6.39
C SER A 41 -41.22 -13.65 5.88
N ASP A 42 -41.98 -14.73 5.72
CA ASP A 42 -43.42 -14.75 5.99
C ASP A 42 -43.91 -16.20 5.89
N THR A 43 -44.15 -16.82 7.05
CA THR A 43 -44.88 -18.08 7.16
C THR A 43 -46.27 -17.75 7.73
N PRO A 44 -47.35 -17.82 6.93
CA PRO A 44 -48.70 -17.69 7.46
C PRO A 44 -49.23 -19.03 8.00
N GLU A 45 -50.00 -18.96 9.08
CA GLU A 45 -50.76 -20.05 9.70
C GLU A 45 -51.75 -20.75 8.74
N PRO A 46 -52.09 -22.04 8.99
CA PRO A 46 -53.02 -22.80 8.16
C PRO A 46 -54.49 -22.57 8.58
N GLY A 47 -55.25 -21.90 7.72
CA GLY A 47 -56.72 -21.82 7.75
C GLY A 47 -57.39 -22.79 6.76
N PRO A 48 -58.67 -23.17 6.96
CA PRO A 48 -59.27 -24.38 6.42
C PRO A 48 -59.63 -24.31 4.93
N ALA A 49 -59.68 -25.49 4.32
CA ALA A 49 -59.94 -25.76 2.91
C ALA A 49 -61.19 -25.04 2.36
N ALA A 50 -60.99 -24.30 1.27
CA ALA A 50 -62.04 -23.73 0.46
C ALA A 50 -61.97 -24.30 -0.98
N VAL A 51 -63.14 -24.70 -1.45
CA VAL A 51 -63.44 -25.39 -2.71
C VAL A 51 -63.14 -24.48 -3.92
N THR A 52 -62.51 -25.04 -4.94
CA THR A 52 -62.13 -24.34 -6.19
C THR A 52 -63.34 -24.18 -7.13
N PRO A 53 -63.68 -22.97 -7.58
CA PRO A 53 -64.58 -22.77 -8.73
C PRO A 53 -63.81 -22.81 -10.07
N PRO A 54 -64.47 -23.16 -11.19
CA PRO A 54 -63.83 -23.27 -12.50
C PRO A 54 -63.44 -21.91 -13.10
N ALA A 55 -62.36 -21.93 -13.88
CA ALA A 55 -61.73 -20.77 -14.51
C ALA A 55 -62.61 -20.11 -15.60
N PRO A 56 -62.68 -18.76 -15.67
CA PRO A 56 -63.25 -18.04 -16.80
C PRO A 56 -62.28 -17.98 -18.01
N PRO A 57 -62.81 -17.80 -19.23
CA PRO A 57 -62.03 -17.84 -20.47
C PRO A 57 -61.13 -16.62 -20.67
N VAL A 58 -59.96 -16.88 -21.25
CA VAL A 58 -58.89 -15.92 -21.57
C VAL A 58 -59.32 -14.96 -22.71
N PRO A 59 -59.22 -13.63 -22.54
CA PRO A 59 -59.41 -12.69 -23.64
C PRO A 59 -58.17 -12.61 -24.57
N PRO A 60 -58.35 -12.25 -25.86
CA PRO A 60 -57.27 -12.24 -26.84
C PRO A 60 -56.23 -11.13 -26.60
N THR A 61 -54.97 -11.50 -26.83
CA THR A 61 -53.75 -10.68 -26.77
C THR A 61 -53.82 -9.46 -27.72
N PRO A 62 -53.52 -8.23 -27.25
CA PRO A 62 -53.32 -7.08 -28.14
C PRO A 62 -51.98 -7.18 -28.90
N PRO A 63 -51.86 -6.62 -30.12
CA PRO A 63 -50.60 -6.62 -30.85
C PRO A 63 -49.53 -5.76 -30.16
N GLU A 64 -48.32 -6.30 -30.17
CA GLU A 64 -47.09 -5.75 -29.62
C GLU A 64 -46.69 -4.44 -30.34
N PRO A 65 -46.43 -3.33 -29.62
CA PRO A 65 -45.93 -2.12 -30.24
C PRO A 65 -44.46 -2.30 -30.64
N GLU A 66 -44.17 -1.96 -31.90
CA GLU A 66 -42.84 -1.90 -32.50
C GLU A 66 -41.94 -0.92 -31.72
N ILE A 67 -40.96 -1.48 -30.99
CA ILE A 67 -40.00 -0.71 -30.20
C ILE A 67 -38.99 -0.08 -31.16
N ALA A 68 -39.05 1.25 -31.30
CA ALA A 68 -38.03 2.03 -31.97
C ALA A 68 -36.67 1.87 -31.26
N GLU A 69 -35.62 1.56 -32.02
CA GLU A 69 -34.26 1.38 -31.52
C GLU A 69 -33.75 2.64 -30.81
N VAL A 70 -33.48 2.53 -29.50
CA VAL A 70 -32.83 3.58 -28.72
C VAL A 70 -31.32 3.54 -29.04
N PRO A 71 -30.68 4.66 -29.45
CA PRO A 71 -29.25 4.66 -29.73
C PRO A 71 -28.46 4.25 -28.48
N THR A 72 -27.57 3.28 -28.65
CA THR A 72 -26.68 2.79 -27.59
C THR A 72 -25.78 3.94 -27.12
N PRO A 73 -25.79 4.30 -25.83
CA PRO A 73 -24.91 5.34 -25.32
C PRO A 73 -23.45 4.90 -25.46
N GLU A 74 -22.65 5.74 -26.10
CA GLU A 74 -21.21 5.56 -26.27
C GLU A 74 -20.54 5.46 -24.88
N PRO A 75 -19.63 4.49 -24.65
CA PRO A 75 -18.99 4.33 -23.35
C PRO A 75 -18.22 5.60 -22.98
N PRO A 76 -18.31 6.07 -21.72
CA PRO A 76 -17.62 7.28 -21.31
C PRO A 76 -16.13 7.14 -21.55
N SER A 77 -15.54 8.14 -22.22
CA SER A 77 -14.09 8.23 -22.41
C SER A 77 -13.38 8.10 -21.06
N PRO A 78 -12.31 7.28 -20.95
CA PRO A 78 -11.61 7.09 -19.69
C PRO A 78 -10.98 8.39 -19.23
N THR A 79 -11.46 8.95 -18.12
CA THR A 79 -10.81 10.06 -17.42
C THR A 79 -9.35 9.68 -17.14
N PRO A 80 -8.36 10.50 -17.51
CA PRO A 80 -6.96 10.20 -17.25
C PRO A 80 -6.74 10.02 -15.75
N SER A 81 -6.25 8.85 -15.34
CA SER A 81 -5.87 8.60 -13.95
C SER A 81 -4.78 9.60 -13.53
N PRO A 82 -4.81 10.12 -12.30
CA PRO A 82 -3.76 11.00 -11.81
C PRO A 82 -2.40 10.31 -11.98
N THR A 83 -1.47 11.00 -12.62
CA THR A 83 -0.09 10.51 -12.80
C THR A 83 0.67 10.80 -11.51
N LEU A 84 1.39 9.81 -10.97
CA LEU A 84 2.25 9.97 -9.80
C LEU A 84 3.26 11.10 -10.05
N GLN A 85 3.25 12.13 -9.21
CA GLN A 85 4.14 13.29 -9.35
C GLN A 85 5.41 13.06 -8.52
N VAL A 86 6.56 12.94 -9.19
CA VAL A 86 7.85 12.74 -8.53
C VAL A 86 8.93 13.55 -9.24
N GLU A 87 9.59 14.44 -8.52
CA GLU A 87 10.87 15.02 -8.89
C GLU A 87 11.99 14.05 -8.45
N ARG A 88 12.66 13.43 -9.42
CA ARG A 88 13.57 12.30 -9.21
C ARG A 88 15.03 12.70 -9.42
N ILE A 89 15.89 12.26 -8.51
CA ILE A 89 17.34 12.29 -8.71
C ILE A 89 17.72 11.05 -9.52
N ALA A 90 18.34 11.21 -10.69
CA ALA A 90 18.69 10.10 -11.57
C ALA A 90 19.72 9.14 -10.94
N GLU A 91 19.75 7.86 -11.35
CA GLU A 91 20.68 6.85 -10.82
C GLU A 91 22.16 7.26 -10.85
N GLY A 92 22.58 7.98 -11.91
CA GLY A 92 23.96 8.46 -12.05
C GLY A 92 24.29 9.69 -11.19
N GLU A 93 23.29 10.35 -10.60
CA GLU A 93 23.46 11.55 -9.79
C GLU A 93 23.51 11.20 -8.30
N ILE A 94 24.59 11.61 -7.65
CA ILE A 94 24.85 11.28 -6.24
C ILE A 94 24.60 12.51 -5.37
N VAL A 95 23.51 12.49 -4.62
CA VAL A 95 23.16 13.51 -3.63
C VAL A 95 23.12 12.87 -2.27
N ARG A 96 24.03 13.26 -1.37
CA ARG A 96 24.09 12.70 -0.02
C ARG A 96 23.02 13.30 0.89
N LEU A 97 22.51 12.47 1.80
CA LEU A 97 21.57 12.92 2.82
C LEU A 97 22.20 14.01 3.69
N LYS A 98 21.56 15.19 3.71
CA LYS A 98 21.94 16.28 4.61
C LYS A 98 21.81 15.85 6.08
N ARG A 99 22.62 16.45 6.94
CA ARG A 99 22.48 16.25 8.39
C ARG A 99 21.30 17.06 8.90
N TYR A 100 20.31 16.39 9.47
CA TYR A 100 19.21 17.05 10.16
C TYR A 100 19.62 17.46 11.59
N PRO A 101 19.12 18.62 12.09
CA PRO A 101 19.41 19.08 13.44
C PRO A 101 18.72 18.20 14.49
N GLY A 102 19.31 18.13 15.69
CA GLY A 102 18.81 17.34 16.82
C GLY A 102 19.63 16.07 17.07
N GLN A 103 19.36 15.43 18.22
CA GLN A 103 20.04 14.19 18.60
C GLN A 103 19.36 12.93 18.02
N GLY A 104 18.08 13.02 17.64
CA GLY A 104 17.24 11.86 17.36
C GLY A 104 17.02 10.99 18.61
N SER A 105 16.47 9.81 18.42
CA SER A 105 16.18 8.83 19.46
C SER A 105 17.43 8.09 19.92
N ALA A 106 17.44 7.66 21.18
CA ALA A 106 18.49 6.79 21.70
C ALA A 106 18.49 5.43 20.96
N VAL A 107 19.67 4.84 20.77
CA VAL A 107 19.76 3.45 20.31
C VAL A 107 19.68 2.54 21.53
N ILE A 108 18.74 1.61 21.53
CA ILE A 108 18.50 0.69 22.66
C ILE A 108 18.79 -0.77 22.31
N GLY A 109 19.27 -1.03 21.10
CA GLY A 109 19.61 -2.38 20.66
C GLY A 109 19.87 -2.48 19.17
N GLN A 110 19.82 -3.71 18.67
CA GLN A 110 19.97 -4.04 17.27
C GLN A 110 18.82 -4.98 16.86
N VAL A 111 18.14 -4.65 15.77
CA VAL A 111 17.17 -5.54 15.14
C VAL A 111 17.93 -6.52 14.24
N ARG A 112 17.66 -7.82 14.42
CA ARG A 112 18.11 -8.89 13.53
C ARG A 112 16.92 -9.48 12.81
N ASP A 113 16.88 -9.27 11.51
CA ASP A 113 15.82 -9.75 10.65
C ASP A 113 16.33 -10.85 9.73
N LYS A 114 16.05 -12.09 10.12
CA LYS A 114 16.46 -13.27 9.36
C LYS A 114 15.76 -13.37 8.00
N LYS A 115 14.54 -12.84 7.89
CA LYS A 115 13.71 -13.01 6.69
C LYS A 115 14.02 -11.95 5.64
N ALA A 116 14.23 -10.70 6.06
CA ALA A 116 14.78 -9.65 5.19
C ALA A 116 16.31 -9.79 4.98
N ARG A 117 16.98 -10.60 5.80
CA ARG A 117 18.45 -10.70 5.86
C ARG A 117 19.12 -9.36 6.12
N LEU A 118 18.56 -8.59 7.06
CA LEU A 118 19.07 -7.28 7.47
C LEU A 118 19.38 -7.24 8.96
N THR A 119 20.36 -6.42 9.32
CA THR A 119 20.52 -5.88 10.67
C THR A 119 20.49 -4.37 10.65
N PHE A 120 19.92 -3.75 11.67
CA PHE A 120 19.85 -2.29 11.83
C PHE A 120 19.64 -1.93 13.31
N VAL A 121 19.81 -0.66 13.67
CA VAL A 121 19.60 -0.23 15.07
C VAL A 121 18.14 -0.34 15.50
N GLU A 122 17.93 -0.72 16.74
CA GLU A 122 16.64 -0.55 17.42
C GLU A 122 16.64 0.80 18.14
N LEU A 123 15.67 1.64 17.85
CA LEU A 123 15.54 2.95 18.45
C LEU A 123 14.65 2.87 19.69
N GLY A 124 14.97 3.69 20.68
CA GLY A 124 14.13 3.86 21.87
C GLY A 124 13.02 4.86 21.65
N LYS A 125 12.39 5.27 22.76
CA LYS A 125 11.27 6.21 22.74
C LYS A 125 11.56 7.42 21.83
N PRO A 126 10.57 7.88 21.02
CA PRO A 126 9.17 7.44 21.04
C PRO A 126 8.89 6.14 20.28
N TRP A 127 9.88 5.59 19.57
CA TRP A 127 9.71 4.34 18.84
C TRP A 127 9.31 3.20 19.77
N GLY A 128 8.28 2.45 19.37
CA GLY A 128 7.97 1.17 19.97
C GLY A 128 9.08 0.16 19.73
N ARG A 129 9.18 -0.86 20.58
CA ARG A 129 10.10 -2.00 20.38
C ARG A 129 9.84 -2.66 19.04
N SER A 130 10.89 -3.18 18.42
CA SER A 130 10.78 -3.91 17.16
C SER A 130 9.96 -5.19 17.35
N LYS A 131 8.84 -5.30 16.65
CA LYS A 131 7.97 -6.47 16.68
C LYS A 131 7.92 -7.15 15.31
N PRO A 132 7.78 -8.48 15.25
CA PRO A 132 7.34 -9.09 14.00
C PRO A 132 5.94 -8.57 13.68
N LEU A 133 5.68 -8.24 12.43
CA LEU A 133 4.29 -8.09 11.96
C LEU A 133 3.71 -9.51 11.96
N GLY A 134 2.83 -9.77 12.93
CA GLY A 134 2.26 -11.10 13.20
C GLY A 134 1.38 -11.62 12.07
N THR A 135 0.75 -12.78 12.28
CA THR A 135 -0.17 -13.47 11.35
C THR A 135 -1.53 -12.77 11.23
N GLY A 136 -1.57 -11.47 10.98
CA GLY A 136 -2.79 -10.74 10.63
C GLY A 136 -3.17 -10.98 9.16
N PRO A 137 -4.39 -10.62 8.72
CA PRO A 137 -4.91 -10.96 7.37
C PRO A 137 -4.08 -10.40 6.20
N ILE A 138 -3.18 -9.46 6.44
CA ILE A 138 -2.15 -9.00 5.49
C ILE A 138 -0.94 -9.95 5.60
N VAL A 139 -1.13 -11.23 5.25
CA VAL A 139 -0.06 -12.23 5.13
C VAL A 139 0.42 -12.28 3.69
N ASP A 140 1.05 -11.21 3.20
CA ASP A 140 1.87 -11.35 1.99
C ASP A 140 3.28 -11.89 2.33
N GLY A 141 3.62 -11.90 3.62
CA GLY A 141 4.92 -12.32 4.12
C GLY A 141 6.07 -11.41 3.68
N THR A 142 5.81 -10.19 3.24
CA THR A 142 6.85 -9.28 2.74
C THR A 142 7.45 -8.44 3.86
N TYR A 143 6.62 -7.99 4.81
CA TYR A 143 7.05 -7.29 6.02
C TYR A 143 7.53 -8.28 7.07
N THR A 144 8.56 -7.89 7.81
CA THR A 144 9.26 -8.83 8.69
C THR A 144 9.50 -8.26 10.09
N ARG A 145 9.88 -6.97 10.21
CA ARG A 145 9.94 -6.25 11.49
C ARG A 145 9.37 -4.85 11.35
N ARG A 146 8.80 -4.33 12.44
CA ARG A 146 8.29 -2.96 12.56
C ARG A 146 8.66 -2.33 13.90
N GLN A 147 9.08 -1.07 13.88
CA GLN A 147 9.00 -0.13 14.99
C GLN A 147 8.08 1.02 14.56
N THR A 148 7.14 1.41 15.39
CA THR A 148 6.14 2.43 15.03
C THR A 148 5.68 3.19 16.26
N PHE A 149 5.13 4.38 16.07
CA PHE A 149 4.37 5.13 17.07
C PHE A 149 3.43 6.14 16.38
N VAL A 150 2.34 6.49 17.07
CA VAL A 150 1.38 7.51 16.60
C VAL A 150 2.03 8.89 16.73
N THR A 151 2.01 9.65 15.64
CA THR A 151 2.53 11.02 15.57
C THR A 151 1.43 12.06 15.74
N GLU A 152 0.24 11.78 15.23
CA GLU A 152 -0.93 12.60 15.44
C GLU A 152 -2.21 11.77 15.33
N GLU A 153 -3.22 12.22 16.05
CA GLU A 153 -4.61 11.79 15.87
C GLU A 153 -5.36 12.94 15.20
N TYR A 154 -6.22 12.61 14.24
CA TYR A 154 -6.95 13.58 13.41
C TYR A 154 -8.32 13.05 12.99
N GLY A 155 -9.12 13.88 12.33
CA GLY A 155 -10.53 13.64 12.07
C GLY A 155 -11.43 14.32 13.09
N PRO A 156 -12.75 14.44 12.80
CA PRO A 156 -13.70 15.11 13.68
C PRO A 156 -13.78 14.46 15.07
N ASP A 157 -13.62 13.13 15.13
CA ASP A 157 -13.71 12.34 16.35
C ASP A 157 -12.33 11.83 16.84
N LEU A 158 -11.23 12.31 16.26
CA LEU A 158 -9.86 11.85 16.53
C LEU A 158 -9.66 10.32 16.36
N ASP A 159 -10.46 9.71 15.49
CA ASP A 159 -10.49 8.27 15.23
C ASP A 159 -9.44 7.82 14.20
N ARG A 160 -8.74 8.77 13.57
CA ARG A 160 -7.69 8.49 12.59
C ARG A 160 -6.32 8.77 13.17
N GLN A 161 -5.37 7.92 12.85
CA GLN A 161 -4.00 8.02 13.35
C GLN A 161 -3.03 8.16 12.19
N TRP A 162 -2.04 9.03 12.35
CA TRP A 162 -0.89 9.14 11.48
C TRP A 162 0.36 8.64 12.21
N TRP A 163 1.24 7.95 11.51
CA TRP A 163 2.31 7.16 12.13
C TRP A 163 3.67 7.57 11.61
N ALA A 164 4.69 7.28 12.40
CA ALA A 164 6.06 7.14 11.91
C ALA A 164 6.43 5.67 11.98
N ASP A 165 7.03 5.13 10.91
CA ASP A 165 7.33 3.71 10.78
C ASP A 165 8.82 3.47 10.48
N ILE A 166 9.37 2.38 11.03
CA ILE A 166 10.60 1.74 10.58
C ILE A 166 10.26 0.29 10.31
N ASP A 167 10.34 -0.10 9.05
CA ASP A 167 9.96 -1.43 8.59
C ASP A 167 11.10 -2.08 7.81
N SER A 168 11.27 -3.38 8.02
CA SER A 168 12.10 -4.22 7.16
C SER A 168 11.25 -5.18 6.33
N TYR A 169 11.79 -5.51 5.16
CA TYR A 169 11.11 -6.25 4.12
C TYR A 169 12.04 -7.21 3.42
N ARG A 170 11.47 -8.34 3.00
CA ARG A 170 12.00 -9.11 1.89
C ARG A 170 11.26 -8.70 0.64
N HIS A 171 11.97 -8.25 -0.39
CA HIS A 171 11.35 -7.91 -1.67
C HIS A 171 10.57 -9.12 -2.23
N THR A 172 9.51 -8.86 -2.98
CA THR A 172 8.61 -9.90 -3.50
C THR A 172 9.18 -10.61 -4.73
N ALA A 173 9.86 -9.87 -5.60
CA ALA A 173 10.47 -10.39 -6.80
C ALA A 173 11.90 -10.90 -6.56
N ASP A 174 12.30 -11.87 -7.38
CA ASP A 174 13.70 -12.29 -7.46
C ASP A 174 14.50 -11.31 -8.33
N LEU A 175 15.75 -11.05 -7.94
CA LEU A 175 16.74 -10.33 -8.70
C LEU A 175 17.18 -11.18 -9.87
N THR A 176 17.16 -10.55 -11.03
CA THR A 176 17.82 -11.01 -12.23
C THR A 176 19.19 -10.35 -12.36
N PRO A 177 20.18 -11.02 -12.94
CA PRO A 177 21.47 -10.40 -13.21
C PRO A 177 21.31 -9.10 -14.01
N GLY A 178 21.86 -8.01 -13.49
CA GLY A 178 21.75 -6.68 -14.09
C GLY A 178 20.60 -5.81 -13.55
N ASP A 179 19.78 -6.33 -12.63
CA ASP A 179 18.80 -5.48 -11.93
C ASP A 179 19.50 -4.38 -11.11
N SER A 180 18.99 -3.16 -11.25
CA SER A 180 19.50 -2.00 -10.53
C SER A 180 18.86 -1.90 -9.14
N MET A 181 19.70 -1.79 -8.12
CA MET A 181 19.23 -1.48 -6.76
C MET A 181 18.58 -0.10 -6.68
N TYR A 182 18.99 0.86 -7.51
CA TYR A 182 18.34 2.15 -7.60
C TYR A 182 16.88 2.00 -8.07
N GLU A 183 16.65 1.25 -9.15
CA GLU A 183 15.30 1.03 -9.68
C GLU A 183 14.38 0.31 -8.68
N ILE A 184 14.94 -0.62 -7.89
CA ILE A 184 14.20 -1.30 -6.82
C ILE A 184 13.81 -0.32 -5.72
N VAL A 185 14.74 0.53 -5.28
CA VAL A 185 14.47 1.55 -4.25
C VAL A 185 13.45 2.57 -4.75
N ALA A 186 13.62 3.07 -5.97
CA ALA A 186 12.75 4.05 -6.58
C ALA A 186 11.33 3.49 -6.78
N GLY A 187 11.21 2.28 -7.35
CA GLY A 187 9.93 1.61 -7.54
C GLY A 187 9.24 1.27 -6.22
N PHE A 188 10.00 0.92 -5.17
CA PHE A 188 9.42 0.73 -3.84
C PHE A 188 8.89 2.04 -3.26
N LEU A 189 9.62 3.16 -3.37
CA LEU A 189 9.15 4.47 -2.94
C LEU A 189 7.90 4.92 -3.71
N ASP A 190 7.84 4.66 -5.02
CA ASP A 190 6.67 5.00 -5.83
C ASP A 190 5.44 4.21 -5.39
N ALA A 191 5.59 2.90 -5.17
CA ALA A 191 4.52 2.07 -4.65
C ALA A 191 4.05 2.52 -3.26
N ARG A 192 4.98 2.99 -2.41
CA ARG A 192 4.65 3.56 -1.10
C ARG A 192 3.92 4.89 -1.24
N GLN A 193 4.39 5.79 -2.09
CA GLN A 193 3.75 7.08 -2.31
C GLN A 193 2.30 6.90 -2.79
N ASP A 194 2.07 5.97 -3.72
CA ASP A 194 0.74 5.68 -4.26
C ASP A 194 -0.18 4.99 -3.25
N GLY A 195 0.35 4.02 -2.46
CA GLY A 195 -0.47 3.17 -1.60
C GLY A 195 -0.61 3.63 -0.14
N ASN A 196 0.32 4.43 0.38
CA ASN A 196 0.37 4.78 1.80
C ASN A 196 0.07 6.26 2.09
N PHE A 197 0.07 7.12 1.07
CA PHE A 197 -0.13 8.56 1.24
C PHE A 197 -1.43 9.02 0.57
N PRO A 198 -1.98 10.20 0.95
CA PRO A 198 -3.18 10.74 0.34
C PRO A 198 -3.00 10.96 -1.16
N SER A 199 -4.08 10.80 -1.92
CA SER A 199 -4.09 11.13 -3.34
C SER A 199 -3.64 12.58 -3.56
N GLY A 200 -2.82 12.81 -4.59
CA GLY A 200 -2.24 14.12 -4.87
C GLY A 200 -0.90 14.39 -4.15
N THR A 201 -0.38 13.44 -3.38
CA THR A 201 0.96 13.56 -2.79
C THR A 201 2.03 13.64 -3.88
N ALA A 202 2.85 14.69 -3.83
CA ALA A 202 4.00 14.89 -4.70
C ALA A 202 5.30 14.51 -4.00
N GLY A 203 6.17 13.79 -4.69
CA GLY A 203 7.46 13.33 -4.18
C GLY A 203 8.60 14.21 -4.68
N VAL A 204 9.56 14.53 -3.81
CA VAL A 204 10.83 15.16 -4.20
C VAL A 204 11.98 14.37 -3.59
N ASP A 205 12.80 13.73 -4.43
CA ASP A 205 14.00 13.05 -3.96
C ASP A 205 15.01 14.09 -3.43
N VAL A 206 15.41 13.97 -2.17
CA VAL A 206 16.36 14.88 -1.49
C VAL A 206 17.71 14.23 -1.21
N ALA A 207 17.82 12.92 -1.44
CA ALA A 207 19.08 12.20 -1.46
C ALA A 207 18.96 10.94 -2.32
N SER A 208 20.01 10.62 -3.06
CA SER A 208 20.16 9.37 -3.81
C SER A 208 21.63 9.01 -3.85
N TYR A 209 22.02 7.84 -3.36
CA TYR A 209 23.42 7.44 -3.39
C TYR A 209 23.62 5.94 -3.20
N PRO A 210 24.73 5.38 -3.76
CA PRO A 210 25.09 3.99 -3.53
C PRO A 210 25.56 3.77 -2.09
N VAL A 211 25.28 2.58 -1.60
CA VAL A 211 25.85 2.01 -0.37
C VAL A 211 26.47 0.65 -0.66
N LYS A 212 27.22 0.08 0.29
CA LYS A 212 27.81 -1.25 0.10
C LYS A 212 26.68 -2.25 -0.20
N ASN A 213 26.77 -2.89 -1.36
CA ASN A 213 25.80 -3.86 -1.87
C ASN A 213 24.38 -3.30 -2.01
N GLY A 214 24.19 -2.01 -2.31
CA GLY A 214 22.84 -1.47 -2.32
C GLY A 214 22.72 -0.01 -2.75
N TRP A 215 21.52 0.51 -2.57
CA TRP A 215 21.19 1.90 -2.88
C TRP A 215 20.30 2.51 -1.80
N VAL A 216 20.36 3.83 -1.67
CA VAL A 216 19.51 4.64 -0.78
C VAL A 216 18.85 5.74 -1.58
N ILE A 217 17.54 5.92 -1.40
CA ILE A 217 16.83 7.15 -1.80
C ILE A 217 16.08 7.68 -0.58
N VAL A 218 16.12 9.00 -0.41
CA VAL A 218 15.33 9.73 0.58
C VAL A 218 14.46 10.73 -0.16
N ARG A 219 13.16 10.73 0.13
CA ARG A 219 12.13 11.53 -0.53
C ARG A 219 11.33 12.32 0.49
N GLU A 220 11.11 13.59 0.21
CA GLU A 220 10.07 14.38 0.85
C GLU A 220 8.73 14.11 0.14
N MET A 221 7.73 13.65 0.88
CA MET A 221 6.37 13.41 0.40
C MET A 221 5.51 14.62 0.78
N HIS A 222 5.28 15.51 -0.17
CA HIS A 222 4.46 16.71 -0.02
C HIS A 222 2.99 16.36 -0.21
N MET A 223 2.28 16.23 0.90
CA MET A 223 0.87 15.87 0.94
C MET A 223 -0.02 17.11 0.75
N PRO A 224 -1.18 16.97 0.08
CA PRO A 224 -2.16 18.03 0.03
C PRO A 224 -2.73 18.34 1.41
N GLU A 225 -3.48 19.44 1.48
CA GLU A 225 -4.28 19.76 2.65
C GLU A 225 -5.23 18.61 3.00
N SER A 226 -5.50 18.45 4.29
CA SER A 226 -6.41 17.42 4.79
C SER A 226 -7.69 18.07 5.26
N ASP A 227 -8.80 17.76 4.61
CA ASP A 227 -10.15 18.16 5.04
C ASP A 227 -10.51 17.59 6.42
N ALA A 228 -9.85 16.49 6.82
CA ALA A 228 -10.00 15.86 8.12
C ALA A 228 -9.06 16.45 9.20
N GLY A 229 -8.33 17.52 8.89
CA GLY A 229 -7.51 18.24 9.87
C GLY A 229 -6.15 17.59 10.19
N ARG A 230 -5.64 16.65 9.36
CA ARG A 230 -4.26 16.16 9.50
C ARG A 230 -3.29 17.33 9.38
N LYS A 231 -2.38 17.45 10.36
CA LYS A 231 -1.38 18.52 10.43
C LYS A 231 -0.15 18.21 9.58
N ALA A 232 0.25 16.95 9.45
CA ALA A 232 1.39 16.58 8.64
C ALA A 232 1.18 16.94 7.16
N ARG A 233 2.10 17.74 6.62
CA ARG A 233 2.11 18.18 5.22
C ARG A 233 3.31 17.66 4.44
N VAL A 234 4.41 17.37 5.13
CA VAL A 234 5.58 16.73 4.53
C VAL A 234 5.96 15.51 5.34
N GLU A 235 6.25 14.41 4.66
CA GLU A 235 6.84 13.22 5.27
C GLU A 235 8.20 12.94 4.68
N LEU A 236 9.22 12.80 5.53
CA LEU A 236 10.55 12.41 5.07
C LEU A 236 10.63 10.89 5.09
N ALA A 237 10.60 10.29 3.91
CA ALA A 237 10.67 8.85 3.70
C ALA A 237 12.03 8.45 3.17
N ALA A 238 12.60 7.36 3.68
CA ALA A 238 13.84 6.80 3.16
C ALA A 238 13.72 5.30 2.94
N VAL A 239 14.30 4.83 1.84
CA VAL A 239 14.38 3.41 1.52
C VAL A 239 15.83 3.03 1.25
N VAL A 240 16.23 1.90 1.83
CA VAL A 240 17.53 1.26 1.60
C VAL A 240 17.25 -0.14 1.06
N ALA A 241 17.70 -0.46 -0.15
CA ALA A 241 17.71 -1.83 -0.64
C ALA A 241 19.13 -2.37 -0.65
N LEU A 242 19.34 -3.55 -0.07
CA LEU A 242 20.60 -4.27 -0.10
C LEU A 242 20.45 -5.59 -0.85
N ASP A 243 21.39 -5.86 -1.75
CA ASP A 243 21.70 -7.20 -2.19
C ASP A 243 22.29 -7.99 -1.00
N THR A 244 21.57 -9.02 -0.60
CA THR A 244 21.91 -9.88 0.54
C THR A 244 22.59 -11.19 0.09
N GLY A 245 22.80 -11.38 -1.21
CA GLY A 245 23.23 -12.64 -1.80
C GLY A 245 22.14 -13.72 -1.82
N SER A 246 20.88 -13.38 -1.55
CA SER A 246 19.73 -14.24 -1.87
C SER A 246 19.02 -13.74 -3.11
N PRO A 247 18.17 -14.58 -3.74
CA PRO A 247 17.39 -14.14 -4.88
C PRO A 247 16.58 -12.87 -4.64
N ARG A 248 16.21 -12.51 -3.40
CA ARG A 248 15.44 -11.28 -3.13
C ARG A 248 16.23 -10.33 -2.25
N PRO A 249 16.29 -9.02 -2.56
CA PRO A 249 16.99 -8.06 -1.74
C PRO A 249 16.26 -7.84 -0.41
N GLY A 250 17.03 -7.45 0.59
CA GLY A 250 16.50 -6.92 1.83
C GLY A 250 16.22 -5.43 1.67
N ILE A 251 15.03 -4.99 2.05
CA ILE A 251 14.65 -3.57 2.00
C ILE A 251 14.37 -3.08 3.41
N LEU A 252 14.85 -1.89 3.73
CA LEU A 252 14.46 -1.14 4.92
C LEU A 252 13.77 0.16 4.49
N TRP A 253 12.65 0.48 5.11
CA TRP A 253 11.91 1.73 4.94
C TRP A 253 11.78 2.43 6.29
N ILE A 254 11.94 3.75 6.30
CA ILE A 254 11.64 4.60 7.45
C ILE A 254 10.89 5.83 6.98
N THR A 255 9.88 6.27 7.73
CA THR A 255 9.19 7.53 7.49
C THR A 255 8.95 8.32 8.77
N ILE A 256 9.05 9.64 8.66
CA ILE A 256 8.81 10.56 9.78
C ILE A 256 8.13 11.84 9.27
N PRO A 257 6.91 12.16 9.73
CA PRO A 257 6.22 13.39 9.34
C PRO A 257 6.89 14.64 9.91
N ASP A 258 6.66 15.77 9.28
CA ASP A 258 7.14 17.09 9.68
C ASP A 258 6.61 17.57 11.05
N THR A 259 5.44 17.10 11.49
CA THR A 259 4.97 17.26 12.88
C THR A 259 5.96 16.69 13.91
N HIS A 260 6.83 15.79 13.47
CA HIS A 260 7.87 15.12 14.26
C HIS A 260 9.28 15.36 13.71
N LYS A 261 9.51 16.52 13.05
CA LYS A 261 10.80 16.90 12.41
C LYS A 261 12.04 16.74 13.31
N ARG A 262 11.87 16.89 14.64
CA ARG A 262 12.93 16.65 15.64
C ARG A 262 13.54 15.24 15.58
N LEU A 263 12.83 14.28 14.99
CA LEU A 263 13.26 12.89 14.82
C LEU A 263 13.86 12.61 13.43
N TRP A 264 13.87 13.56 12.49
CA TRP A 264 14.54 13.37 11.19
C TRP A 264 16.02 12.93 11.26
N PRO A 265 16.82 13.25 12.31
CA PRO A 265 18.14 12.64 12.50
C PRO A 265 18.13 11.10 12.59
N ASP A 266 17.01 10.50 12.99
CA ASP A 266 16.86 9.04 13.08
C ASP A 266 16.94 8.36 11.71
N ILE A 267 16.49 9.02 10.65
CA ILE A 267 16.61 8.50 9.27
C ILE A 267 18.08 8.28 8.92
N GLY A 268 18.92 9.29 9.15
CA GLY A 268 20.35 9.16 8.92
C GLY A 268 21.00 8.09 9.81
N ARG A 269 20.58 7.99 11.08
CA ARG A 269 21.08 6.98 12.02
C ARG A 269 20.73 5.56 11.57
N VAL A 270 19.47 5.33 11.18
CA VAL A 270 18.96 4.05 10.72
C VAL A 270 19.64 3.65 9.41
N ILE A 271 19.65 4.51 8.39
CA ILE A 271 20.33 4.24 7.10
C ILE A 271 21.79 3.83 7.32
N ARG A 272 22.55 4.57 8.14
CA ARG A 272 23.96 4.26 8.42
C ARG A 272 24.16 2.93 9.15
N SER A 273 23.14 2.40 9.82
CA SER A 273 23.22 1.15 10.56
C SER A 273 22.87 -0.09 9.74
N VAL A 274 22.17 0.06 8.60
CA VAL A 274 21.68 -1.08 7.83
C VAL A 274 22.85 -1.89 7.27
N ARG A 275 22.86 -3.20 7.54
CA ARG A 275 23.84 -4.16 7.01
C ARG A 275 23.14 -5.44 6.60
N VAL A 276 23.75 -6.17 5.67
CA VAL A 276 23.36 -7.56 5.37
C VAL A 276 23.55 -8.42 6.62
N PHE A 277 22.53 -9.21 6.96
CA PHE A 277 22.61 -10.26 7.96
C PHE A 277 22.93 -11.59 7.27
N THR A 278 24.16 -12.08 7.48
CA THR A 278 24.55 -13.44 7.13
C THR A 278 24.39 -14.30 8.38
N PRO A 279 23.49 -15.29 8.38
CA PRO A 279 23.31 -16.19 9.51
C PRO A 279 24.52 -17.09 9.76
#